data_AF-A0A378ATG1-F1
#
_entry.id   AF-A0A378ATG1-F1
#
_cell.length_a   1.000
_cell.length_b   1.000
_cell.length_c   1.000
_cell.angle_alpha   90.00
_cell.angle_beta   90.00
_cell.angle_gamma   90.00
#
_symmetry.space_group_name_H-M   'P 1'
#
loop_
_entity.id
_entity.type
_entity.pdbx_description
1 polymer ?
#
loop_
_entity_poly.entity_id
_entity_poly.type
_entity_poly.pdbx_seq_one_letter_code
_entity_poly.pdbx_strand_id
1 'polypeptide(L)' 'MLRIGRGASDGMVMHVDHIKPRSLYPHLALDIANLQIMCNECNVSKGNRDEVEWQ' A
#
# COMPACT_ATOMS: atom_id res chain seq x y z
N MET A 1 1.78 -17.65 -0.68
CA MET A 1 2.18 -16.86 0.50
C MET A 1 0.90 -16.55 1.27
N LEU A 2 0.81 -16.96 2.54
CA LEU A 2 -0.43 -17.05 3.31
C LEU A 2 -1.01 -15.64 3.59
N ARG A 3 -2.10 -15.26 2.92
CA ARG A 3 -2.80 -13.98 3.17
C ARG A 3 -3.71 -14.14 4.38
N ILE A 4 -3.37 -13.51 5.49
CA ILE A 4 -4.31 -13.35 6.60
C ILE A 4 -5.18 -12.15 6.23
N GLY A 5 -6.46 -12.39 5.93
CA GLY A 5 -7.46 -11.35 5.66
C GLY A 5 -7.82 -10.59 6.93
N ARG A 6 -6.85 -9.89 7.53
CA ARG A 6 -7.09 -8.95 8.61
C ARG A 6 -7.29 -7.55 8.04
N GLY A 7 -8.40 -6.93 8.41
CA GLY A 7 -8.77 -5.58 7.98
C GLY A 7 -8.82 -4.61 9.16
N ALA A 8 -9.30 -3.40 8.91
CA ALA A 8 -9.48 -2.38 9.95
C ALA A 8 -10.39 -2.86 11.11
N SER A 9 -11.31 -3.79 10.85
CA SER A 9 -12.18 -4.44 11.85
C SER A 9 -11.41 -5.24 12.91
N ASP A 10 -10.18 -5.66 12.62
CA ASP A 10 -9.34 -6.41 13.55
C ASP A 10 -8.46 -5.50 14.43
N GLY A 11 -8.72 -4.19 14.43
CA GLY A 11 -7.93 -3.20 15.18
C GLY A 11 -6.56 -2.88 14.55
N MET A 12 -6.34 -3.28 13.30
CA MET A 12 -5.11 -3.01 12.55
C MET A 12 -5.05 -1.55 12.09
N VAL A 13 -3.88 -0.92 12.26
CA VAL A 13 -3.59 0.38 11.67
C VAL A 13 -3.38 0.19 10.16
N MET A 14 -4.25 0.83 9.39
CA MET A 14 -4.20 0.83 7.93
C MET A 14 -3.61 2.15 7.43
N HIS A 15 -2.77 2.06 6.41
CA HIS A 15 -2.13 3.16 5.72
C HIS A 15 -2.64 3.25 4.29
N VAL A 16 -2.70 4.46 3.75
CA VAL A 16 -2.82 4.67 2.30
C VAL A 16 -1.42 4.75 1.74
N ASP A 17 -1.12 3.87 0.79
CA ASP A 17 0.19 3.79 0.12
C ASP A 17 0.05 3.94 -1.40
N HIS A 18 1.15 4.30 -2.06
CA HIS A 18 1.20 4.44 -3.51
C HIS A 18 1.68 3.16 -4.17
N ILE A 19 0.91 2.60 -5.10
CA ILE A 19 1.34 1.46 -5.95
C ILE A 19 2.66 1.83 -6.62
N LYS A 20 2.70 2.94 -7.34
CA LYS A 20 3.91 3.57 -7.86
C LYS A 20 4.46 4.58 -6.85
N PRO A 21 5.63 4.35 -6.23
CA PRO A 21 6.14 5.16 -5.13
C PRO A 21 6.23 6.64 -5.46
N ARG A 22 5.73 7.51 -4.58
CA ARG A 22 5.74 8.97 -4.75
C ARG A 22 7.14 9.53 -5.02
N SER A 23 8.19 8.93 -4.47
CA SER A 23 9.58 9.35 -4.67
C SER A 23 10.07 9.18 -6.11
N LEU A 24 9.48 8.24 -6.86
CA LEU A 24 9.83 7.95 -8.25
C LEU A 24 8.81 8.56 -9.23
N TYR A 25 7.54 8.61 -8.83
CA TYR A 25 6.43 9.07 -9.67
C TYR A 25 5.60 10.16 -8.97
N PRO A 26 6.19 11.34 -8.69
CA PRO A 26 5.50 12.40 -7.95
C PRO A 26 4.25 12.93 -8.66
N HIS A 27 4.18 12.80 -9.99
CA HIS A 27 3.03 13.19 -10.81
C HIS A 27 1.79 12.29 -10.59
N LEU A 28 1.96 11.09 -10.02
CA LEU A 28 0.86 10.16 -9.70
C LEU A 28 0.46 10.22 -8.21
N ALA A 29 0.95 11.20 -7.45
CA ALA A 29 0.75 11.24 -5.99
C ALA A 29 -0.72 11.37 -5.58
N LEU A 30 -1.55 11.98 -6.43
CA LEU A 30 -2.97 12.24 -6.21
C LEU A 30 -3.88 11.44 -7.16
N ASP A 31 -3.31 10.55 -7.96
CA ASP A 31 -4.09 9.65 -8.79
C ASP A 31 -4.68 8.55 -7.90
N ILE A 32 -6.01 8.52 -7.78
CA ILE A 32 -6.73 7.54 -6.96
C ILE A 32 -6.43 6.11 -7.42
N ALA A 33 -6.24 5.90 -8.73
CA ALA A 33 -5.88 4.58 -9.27
C ALA A 33 -4.47 4.13 -8.85
N ASN A 34 -3.65 5.05 -8.33
CA ASN A 34 -2.32 4.75 -7.79
C ASN A 34 -2.31 4.61 -6.26
N LEU A 35 -3.45 4.73 -5.58
CA LEU A 35 -3.56 4.61 -4.13
C LEU A 35 -4.13 3.23 -3.74
N GLN A 36 -3.52 2.59 -2.76
CA GLN A 36 -3.99 1.32 -2.18
C GLN A 36 -3.98 1.38 -0.65
N ILE A 37 -4.87 0.60 -0.02
CA ILE A 37 -4.95 0.50 1.44
C ILE A 37 -4.11 -0.69 1.89
N MET A 38 -3.13 -0.44 2.77
CA MET A 38 -2.18 -1.44 3.23
C MET A 38 -2.09 -1.48 4.75
N CYS A 39 -1.82 -2.66 5.30
CA CYS A 39 -1.43 -2.78 6.69
C CYS A 39 -0.03 -2.15 6.90
N ASN A 40 0.32 -1.77 8.14
CA ASN A 40 1.65 -1.22 8.44
C ASN A 40 2.80 -2.15 8.00
N GLU A 41 2.72 -3.44 8.31
CA GLU A 41 3.76 -4.42 7.93
C GLU A 41 3.90 -4.56 6.42
N CYS A 42 2.77 -4.55 5.72
CA CYS A 42 2.66 -4.65 4.27
C CYS A 42 3.33 -3.43 3.60
N ASN A 43 2.98 -2.23 4.09
CA ASN A 43 3.50 -0.96 3.63
C ASN A 43 5.03 -0.88 3.80
N VAL A 44 5.54 -1.22 4.99
CA VAL A 44 6.98 -1.24 5.28
C VAL A 44 7.73 -2.24 4.39
N SER A 45 7.13 -3.42 4.16
CA SER A 45 7.76 -4.47 3.35
C SER A 45 7.90 -4.06 1.88
N LYS A 46 6.86 -3.43 1.31
CA LYS A 46 6.85 -2.92 -0.08
C LYS A 46 7.91 -1.83 -0.28
N GLY A 47 7.91 -0.81 0.57
CA GLY A 47 8.77 0.36 0.42
C GLY A 47 8.66 1.00 -0.97
N ASN A 48 9.79 1.44 -1.53
CA ASN A 48 9.86 2.04 -2.86
C ASN A 48 10.30 1.05 -3.97
N ARG A 49 10.29 -0.25 -3.68
CA ARG A 49 10.87 -1.29 -4.55
C ARG A 49 9.83 -2.03 -5.37
N ASP A 50 8.67 -2.27 -4.76
CA ASP A 50 7.60 -3.04 -5.38
C ASP A 50 6.48 -2.11 -5.87
N GLU A 51 6.13 -2.24 -7.15
CA GLU A 51 5.02 -1.54 -7.81
C GLU A 51 3.81 -2.46 -8.03
N VAL A 52 3.68 -3.49 -7.20
CA VAL A 52 2.59 -4.47 -7.29
C VAL A 52 1.35 -3.91 -6.63
N GLU A 53 0.20 -4.10 -7.29
CA GLU A 53 -1.12 -3.86 -6.70
C GLU A 53 -1.46 -5.01 -5.74
N TRP A 54 -1.67 -4.69 -4.47
CA TRP A 54 -2.02 -5.67 -3.44
C TRP A 54 -3.54 -5.68 -3.24
N GLN A 55 -4.24 -6.63 -3.86
CA GLN A 55 -5.68 -6.89 -3.66
C GLN A 55 -5.91 -7.94 -2.58
#